data_AF-A0A5M8NU80-F1
#
_entry.id   AF-A0A5M8NU80-F1
#
_cell.length_a   1.000
_cell.length_b   1.000
_cell.length_c   1.000
_cell.angle_alpha   90.00
_cell.angle_beta   90.00
_cell.angle_gamma   90.00
#
_symmetry.space_group_name_H-M   'P 1'
#
loop_
_entity.id
_entity.type
_entity.pdbx_description
1 polymer ?
#
loop_
_entity_poly.entity_id
_entity_poly.type
_entity_poly.pdbx_seq_one_letter_code
_entity_poly.pdbx_strand_id
1 'polypeptide(L)' 'TTLKLVVDKDGNKTEVGNGTVPALKPYEKTKVNFSSKSIFEKGKEYAFTLTILSKGKIVSTYNFKKTPLVANGVE' A
#
# COMPACT_ATOMS: atom_id res chain seq x y z
N THR A 1 -13.75 5.74 2.17
CA THR A 1 -12.72 5.80 1.11
C THR A 1 -11.92 4.53 1.16
N THR A 2 -11.56 3.95 0.03
CA THR A 2 -10.80 2.70 -0.02
C THR A 2 -9.39 2.97 -0.52
N LEU A 3 -8.42 2.30 0.08
CA LEU A 3 -7.02 2.35 -0.30
C LEU A 3 -6.63 0.99 -0.84
N LYS A 4 -5.94 0.97 -1.98
CA LYS A 4 -5.37 -0.25 -2.56
C LYS A 4 -3.88 -0.06 -2.74
N LEU A 5 -3.11 -1.01 -2.23
CA LEU A 5 -1.67 -1.05 -2.36
C LEU A 5 -1.28 -2.20 -3.28
N VAL A 6 -0.61 -1.85 -4.38
CA VAL A 6 -0.11 -2.78 -5.38
C VAL A 6 1.40 -2.69 -5.41
N VAL A 7 2.07 -3.83 -5.54
CA VAL A 7 3.51 -3.90 -5.79
C VAL A 7 3.75 -4.36 -7.22
N ASP A 8 4.71 -3.75 -7.89
CA ASP A 8 5.28 -4.30 -9.11
C ASP A 8 6.47 -5.20 -8.75
N LYS A 9 6.32 -6.50 -8.97
CA LYS A 9 7.38 -7.49 -8.83
C LYS A 9 7.68 -8.05 -10.20
N ASP A 10 8.83 -7.68 -10.76
CA ASP A 10 9.34 -8.20 -12.03
C ASP A 10 8.34 -8.02 -13.20
N GLY A 11 7.64 -6.88 -13.25
CA GLY A 11 6.63 -6.53 -14.27
C GLY A 11 5.22 -7.02 -13.94
N ASN A 12 5.06 -7.81 -12.87
CA ASN A 12 3.76 -8.29 -12.41
C ASN A 12 3.23 -7.45 -11.26
N LYS A 13 2.08 -6.81 -11.50
CA LYS A 13 1.37 -6.01 -10.50
C LYS A 13 0.53 -6.92 -9.62
N THR A 14 0.92 -7.05 -8.35
CA THR A 14 0.20 -7.85 -7.35
C THR A 14 -0.41 -6.95 -6.30
N GLU A 15 -1.70 -7.11 -6.00
CA GLU A 15 -2.33 -6.42 -4.86
C GLU A 15 -1.79 -7.03 -3.56
N VAL A 16 -1.09 -6.21 -2.77
CA VAL A 16 -0.42 -6.64 -1.54
C VAL A 16 -1.16 -6.20 -0.29
N GLY A 17 -2.10 -5.27 -0.41
CA GLY A 17 -2.93 -4.85 0.70
C GLY A 17 -4.09 -3.97 0.25
N ASN A 18 -5.16 -4.00 1.02
CA ASN A 18 -6.25 -3.05 0.91
C ASN A 18 -6.63 -2.55 2.31
N GLY A 19 -7.25 -1.38 2.34
CA GLY A 19 -7.66 -0.73 3.58
C GLY A 19 -8.84 0.18 3.34
N THR A 20 -9.61 0.44 4.39
CA THR A 20 -10.73 1.38 4.34
C THR A 20 -10.48 2.51 5.32
N VAL A 21 -10.65 3.73 4.85
CA VAL A 21 -10.60 4.95 5.66
C VAL A 21 -12.03 5.40 5.91
N PRO A 22 -12.45 5.53 7.18
CA PRO A 22 -13.74 6.10 7.54
C PRO A 22 -13.80 7.58 7.17
N ALA A 23 -14.99 8.19 7.26
CA ALA A 23 -15.12 9.62 7.03
C ALA A 23 -14.29 10.39 8.07
N LEU A 24 -13.42 11.28 7.59
CA LEU A 24 -12.57 12.14 8.41
C LEU A 24 -13.18 13.54 8.46
N LYS A 25 -13.01 14.24 9.58
CA LYS A 25 -13.32 15.67 9.68
C LYS A 25 -12.34 16.49 8.84
N PRO A 26 -12.68 17.73 8.46
CA PRO A 26 -11.75 18.61 7.77
C PRO A 26 -10.41 18.71 8.51
N TYR A 27 -9.31 18.57 7.76
CA TYR A 27 -7.92 18.61 8.26
C TYR A 27 -7.51 17.47 9.21
N GLU A 28 -8.40 16.53 9.49
CA GLU A 28 -8.08 15.35 10.28
C GLU A 28 -7.14 14.42 9.50
N LYS A 29 -6.14 13.88 10.20
CA LYS A 29 -5.19 12.91 9.65
C LYS A 29 -5.46 11.56 10.28
N THR A 30 -5.36 10.52 9.46
CA THR A 30 -5.43 9.13 9.93
C THR A 30 -4.19 8.37 9.53
N LYS A 31 -3.87 7.33 10.28
CA LYS A 31 -2.82 6.35 9.93
C LYS A 31 -3.53 5.06 9.52
N VAL A 32 -3.09 4.47 8.42
CA VAL A 32 -3.62 3.20 7.93
C VAL A 32 -2.48 2.20 7.87
N ASN A 33 -2.66 1.08 8.53
CA ASN A 33 -1.73 -0.04 8.51
C ASN A 33 -2.27 -1.08 7.53
N PHE A 34 -1.44 -1.46 6.55
CA PHE A 34 -1.75 -2.56 5.65
C PHE A 34 -1.10 -3.83 6.19
N SER A 35 -1.88 -4.90 6.30
CA SER A 35 -1.34 -6.24 6.46
C SER A 35 -1.19 -6.87 5.08
N SER A 36 -0.02 -7.45 4.82
CA SER A 36 0.24 -8.16 3.57
C SER A 36 0.67 -9.58 3.88
N LYS A 37 0.14 -10.54 3.11
CA LYS A 37 0.62 -11.92 3.10
C LYS A 37 1.83 -12.11 2.18
N SER A 38 2.21 -11.07 1.43
CA SER A 38 3.35 -11.12 0.52
C SER A 38 4.65 -11.10 1.31
N ILE A 39 5.54 -12.01 0.95
CA ILE A 39 6.90 -12.08 1.50
C ILE A 39 7.76 -11.11 0.69
N PHE A 40 8.32 -10.12 1.38
CA PHE A 40 9.25 -9.16 0.80
C PHE A 40 10.67 -9.50 1.24
N GLU A 41 11.58 -9.58 0.28
CA GLU A 41 12.99 -9.88 0.53
C GLU A 41 13.68 -8.65 1.11
N LYS A 42 14.45 -8.85 2.18
CA LYS A 42 15.24 -7.79 2.80
C LYS A 42 16.28 -7.27 1.80
N GLY A 43 16.38 -5.95 1.66
CA GLY A 43 17.36 -5.32 0.77
C GLY A 43 16.95 -5.26 -0.71
N LYS A 44 15.85 -5.91 -1.12
CA LYS A 44 15.28 -5.77 -2.47
C LYS A 44 14.40 -4.53 -2.53
N GLU A 45 14.64 -3.63 -3.49
CA GLU A 45 13.76 -2.48 -3.72
C GLU A 45 12.48 -2.95 -4.42
N TYR A 46 11.33 -2.49 -3.93
CA TYR A 46 10.04 -2.74 -4.55
C TYR A 46 9.36 -1.42 -4.92
N ALA A 47 8.73 -1.40 -6.09
CA ALA A 47 7.90 -0.27 -6.53
C ALA A 47 6.46 -0.51 -6.10
N PHE A 48 5.93 0.39 -5.28
CA PHE A 48 4.57 0.37 -4.78
C PHE A 48 3.74 1.46 -5.42
N THR A 49 2.49 1.13 -5.68
CA THR A 49 1.45 2.06 -6.13
C THR A 49 0.31 2.01 -5.12
N LEU A 50 0.08 3.12 -4.43
CA LEU A 50 -1.07 3.34 -3.56
C LEU A 50 -2.15 4.09 -4.33
N THR A 51 -3.29 3.45 -4.52
CA THR A 51 -4.46 4.03 -5.18
C THR A 51 -5.52 4.36 -4.12
N ILE A 52 -5.95 5.61 -4.10
CA ILE A 52 -7.05 6.08 -3.26
C ILE A 52 -8.31 6.12 -4.10
N LEU A 53 -9.32 5.38 -3.69
CA LEU A 53 -10.63 5.33 -4.34
C LEU A 53 -11.69 5.96 -3.44
N SER A 54 -12.44 6.91 -4.00
CA SER A 54 -13.62 7.49 -3.38
C SER A 54 -14.84 7.11 -4.20
N LYS A 55 -15.82 6.43 -3.59
CA LYS A 55 -17.04 5.95 -4.24
C LYS A 55 -16.77 5.18 -5.54
N GLY A 56 -15.73 4.33 -5.53
CA GLY A 56 -15.32 3.51 -6.68
C GLY A 56 -14.50 4.24 -7.75
N LYS A 57 -14.29 5.56 -7.64
CA LYS A 57 -13.45 6.33 -8.57
C LYS A 57 -12.07 6.58 -7.98
N ILE A 58 -11.04 6.45 -8.80
CA ILE A 58 -9.67 6.82 -8.42
C ILE A 58 -9.62 8.34 -8.25
N VAL A 59 -9.29 8.78 -7.04
CA VAL A 59 -9.12 10.21 -6.72
C VAL A 59 -7.67 10.62 -6.60
N SER A 60 -6.79 9.66 -6.31
CA SER A 60 -5.35 9.90 -6.23
C SER A 60 -4.59 8.59 -6.39
N THR A 61 -3.40 8.72 -6.95
CA THR A 61 -2.45 7.61 -7.10
C THR A 61 -1.08 8.12 -6.64
N TYR A 62 -0.44 7.34 -5.78
CA TYR A 62 0.88 7.66 -5.26
C TYR A 62 1.83 6.50 -5.55
N ASN A 63 2.90 6.80 -6.27
CA ASN A 63 3.92 5.82 -6.61
C ASN A 63 5.16 6.09 -5.77
N PHE A 64 5.67 5.06 -5.12
CA PHE A 64 6.87 5.18 -4.30
C PHE A 64 7.65 3.87 -4.35
N LYS A 65 8.95 3.96 -4.14
CA LYS A 65 9.81 2.79 -4.00
C LYS A 65 10.20 2.63 -2.55
N LYS A 66 10.24 1.39 -2.08
CA LYS A 66 10.67 1.10 -0.72
C LYS A 66 11.44 -0.21 -0.65
N THR A 67 12.57 -0.14 0.03
CA THR A 67 13.37 -1.31 0.40
C THR A 67 12.94 -1.76 1.81
N PRO A 68 12.46 -3.00 1.97
CA PRO A 68 12.17 -3.57 3.27
C PRO A 68 13.44 -3.65 4.10
N LEU A 69 13.39 -3.08 5.30
CA LEU A 69 14.51 -3.11 6.27
C LEU A 69 14.54 -4.44 7.06
N VAL A 70 13.41 -5.15 7.09
CA VAL A 70 13.21 -6.44 7.78
C VAL A 70 12.47 -7.38 6.82
N ALA A 71 12.87 -8.66 6.76
CA ALA A 71 12.09 -9.67 6.05
C ALA A 71 10.83 -9.96 6.89
N ASN A 72 9.65 -9.90 6.29
CA ASN A 72 8.42 -10.32 6.98
C ASN A 72 8.54 -11.83 7.29
N GLY A 73 8.83 -12.18 8.54
CA GLY A 73 9.04 -13.56 8.98
C GLY A 73 9.97 -13.79 10.18
N VAL A 74 10.49 -12.75 10.84
CA VAL A 74 11.22 -12.90 12.11
C VAL A 74 10.70 -11.85 13.09
N GLU A 75 9.86 -12.32 14.02
CA GLU A 75 9.63 -11.67 15.31
C GLU A 75 10.83 -11.94 16.22
#